data_AF-A0A662LU84-F1
#
_entry.id   AF-A0A662LU84-F1
#
_cell.length_a   1.000
_cell.length_b   1.000
_cell.length_c   1.000
_cell.angle_alpha   90.00
_cell.angle_beta   90.00
_cell.angle_gamma   90.00
#
_symmetry.space_group_name_H-M   'P 1'
#
loop_
_entity.id
_entity.type
_entity.pdbx_description
1 polymer ?
#
loop_
_entity_poly.entity_id
_entity_poly.type
_entity_poly.pdbx_seq_one_letter_code
_entity_poly.pdbx_strand_id
1 'polypeptide(L)' 'MPLTRKARVVGSSLVITIPSQIAKAFDINDGDEIEIIPMEFGEFKIKKKK' A
#
# COMPACT_ATOMS: atom_id res chain seq x y z
N MET A 1 -1.01 -1.50 18.03
CA MET A 1 -1.16 -2.82 17.38
C MET A 1 -0.85 -2.67 15.90
N PRO A 2 -0.02 -3.53 15.29
CA PRO A 2 0.23 -3.49 13.86
C PRO A 2 -1.06 -3.77 13.08
N LEU A 3 -1.37 -2.93 12.09
CA LEU A 3 -2.52 -3.12 11.20
C LEU A 3 -2.17 -4.18 10.15
N THR A 4 -2.31 -5.45 10.50
CA THR A 4 -2.03 -6.55 9.56
C THR A 4 -3.20 -6.76 8.59
N ARG A 5 -2.85 -7.04 7.32
CA ARG A 5 -3.80 -7.35 6.26
C ARG A 5 -3.28 -8.54 5.44
N LYS A 6 -4.19 -9.40 4.99
CA LYS A 6 -3.85 -10.48 4.06
C LYS A 6 -3.68 -9.91 2.67
N ALA A 7 -2.57 -10.22 2.01
CA ALA A 7 -2.43 -10.00 0.58
C ALA A 7 -3.30 -10.99 -0.19
N ARG A 8 -3.73 -10.61 -1.39
CA ARG A 8 -4.54 -11.45 -2.29
C ARG A 8 -3.96 -11.40 -3.69
N VAL A 9 -4.04 -12.51 -4.41
CA VAL A 9 -3.67 -12.56 -5.82
C VAL A 9 -4.87 -12.10 -6.66
N VAL A 10 -4.64 -11.16 -7.56
CA VAL A 10 -5.62 -10.68 -8.55
C VAL A 10 -4.91 -10.63 -9.90
N GLY A 11 -5.32 -11.49 -10.82
CA GLY A 11 -4.63 -11.68 -12.10
C GLY A 11 -3.17 -12.09 -11.89
N SER A 12 -2.25 -11.34 -12.49
CA SER A 12 -0.80 -11.53 -12.34
C SER A 12 -0.18 -10.72 -11.19
N SER A 13 -1.00 -10.12 -10.31
CA SER A 13 -0.55 -9.15 -9.31
C SER A 13 -0.95 -9.54 -7.88
N LEU A 14 -0.19 -9.05 -6.91
CA LEU A 14 -0.52 -9.11 -5.48
C LEU A 14 -1.12 -7.77 -5.04
N VAL A 15 -2.26 -7.84 -4.39
CA VAL A 15 -3.00 -6.67 -3.91
C VAL A 15 -3.10 -6.73 -2.38
N ILE A 16 -2.81 -5.61 -1.73
CA ILE A 16 -3.05 -5.39 -0.30
C ILE A 16 -4.06 -4.27 -0.13
N THR A 17 -5.01 -4.44 0.80
CA THR A 17 -5.97 -3.38 1.13
C THR A 17 -5.32 -2.41 2.13
N ILE A 18 -5.19 -1.14 1.75
CA ILE A 18 -4.79 -0.08 2.68
C ILE A 18 -6.00 0.24 3.58
N PRO A 19 -5.90 0.12 4.91
CA PRO A 19 -6.99 0.49 5.81
C PRO A 19 -7.38 1.95 5.62
N SER A 20 -8.68 2.25 5.65
CA SER A 20 -9.22 3.60 5.45
C SER A 20 -8.64 4.64 6.41
N GLN A 21 -8.25 4.24 7.62
CA GLN A 21 -7.56 5.11 8.58
C GLN A 21 -6.21 5.59 8.06
N ILE A 22 -5.41 4.70 7.47
CA ILE A 22 -4.11 5.03 6.89
C ILE A 22 -4.31 5.82 5.60
N ALA A 23 -5.23 5.39 4.74
CA ALA A 23 -5.53 6.11 3.51
C ALA A 23 -5.90 7.58 3.78
N LYS A 24 -6.78 7.84 4.76
CA LYS A 24 -7.15 9.20 5.17
C LYS A 24 -5.99 9.98 5.80
N ALA A 25 -5.18 9.34 6.64
CA ALA A 25 -4.05 10.00 7.30
C ALA A 25 -2.97 10.47 6.32
N PHE A 26 -2.82 9.78 5.18
CA PHE A 26 -1.85 10.08 4.14
C PHE A 26 -2.48 10.66 2.86
N ASP A 27 -3.76 11.05 2.92
CA ASP A 27 -4.54 11.57 1.79
C ASP A 27 -4.40 10.73 0.50
N ILE A 28 -4.52 9.41 0.64
CA ILE A 28 -4.53 8.46 -0.47
C ILE A 28 -5.98 8.21 -0.88
N ASN A 29 -6.29 8.57 -2.12
CA ASN A 29 -7.60 8.50 -2.75
C ASN A 29 -7.55 7.57 -3.97
N ASP A 30 -8.72 7.15 -4.43
CA ASP A 30 -8.85 6.37 -5.66
C ASP A 30 -8.31 7.17 -6.86
N GLY A 31 -7.50 6.52 -7.69
CA GLY A 31 -6.84 7.14 -8.84
C GLY A 31 -5.48 7.79 -8.56
N ASP A 32 -5.03 7.87 -7.31
CA ASP A 32 -3.70 8.39 -6.99
C ASP A 32 -2.57 7.47 -7.50
N GLU A 33 -1.51 8.07 -8.06
CA GLU A 33 -0.30 7.34 -8.39
C GLU A 33 0.49 7.00 -7.11
N ILE A 34 0.77 5.72 -6.91
CA ILE A 34 1.56 5.22 -5.77
C ILE A 34 2.88 4.64 -6.26
N GLU A 35 3.98 5.14 -5.72
CA GLU A 35 5.33 4.62 -5.94
C GLU A 35 5.64 3.53 -4.92
N ILE A 36 6.20 2.41 -5.39
CA ILE A 36 6.65 1.28 -4.55
C ILE A 36 8.18 1.29 -4.54
N ILE A 37 8.76 1.46 -3.36
CA ILE A 37 10.21 1.53 -3.17
C ILE A 37 10.63 0.30 -2.34
N PRO A 38 11.37 -0.66 -2.92
CA PRO A 38 11.88 -1.79 -2.16
C PRO A 38 12.89 -1.32 -1.12
N MET A 39 12.86 -1.97 0.04
CA MET A 39 13.83 -1.79 1.11
C MET A 39 14.57 -3.11 1.38
N GLU A 40 15.50 -3.08 2.33
CA GLU A 40 16.18 -4.29 2.77
C GLU A 40 15.22 -5.23 3.55
N PHE A 41 15.58 -6.51 3.65
CA PHE A 41 14.92 -7.50 4.52
C PHE A 41 13.42 -7.77 4.24
N GLY A 42 12.99 -7.66 2.98
CA GLY A 42 11.61 -8.02 2.59
C GLY A 42 10.58 -6.93 2.92
N GLU A 43 11.04 -5.74 3.26
CA GLU A 43 10.21 -4.57 3.42
C GLU A 43 10.11 -3.77 2.12
N PHE A 44 9.00 -3.05 1.95
CA PHE A 44 8.86 -2.04 0.91
C PHE A 44 8.06 -0.86 1.46
N LYS A 45 8.37 0.34 0.96
CA LYS A 45 7.61 1.55 1.24
C LYS A 45 6.72 1.87 0.07
N ILE A 46 5.54 2.37 0.38
CA ILE A 46 4.66 2.99 -0.61
C ILE A 46 4.57 4.49 -0.34
N LYS A 47 4.53 5.29 -1.41
CA LYS A 47 4.44 6.74 -1.32
C LYS A 47 3.50 7.28 -2.40
N LYS A 48 2.59 8.17 -2.03
CA LYS A 48 1.78 8.93 -3.00
C LYS A 48 2.68 9.87 -3.78
N LYS A 49 2.62 9.79 -5.11
CA LYS A 49 3.28 10.73 -6.02
C LYS A 49 2.45 12.02 -6.05
N LYS A 50 3.13 13.16 -6.13
CA LYS A 50 2.48 14.49 -6.18
C LYS A 50 1.57 14.63 -7.39
#